data_AF-A0A9D2NM22-F1
#
_entry.id   AF-A0A9D2NM22-F1
#
_cell.length_a   1.000
_cell.length_b   1.000
_cell.length_c   1.000
_cell.angle_alpha   90.00
_cell.angle_beta   90.00
_cell.angle_gamma   90.00
#
_symmetry.space_group_name_H-M   'P 1'
#
loop_
_entity.id
_entity.type
_entity.pdbx_description
1 polymer ?
#
loop_
_entity_poly.entity_id
_entity_poly.type
_entity_poly.pdbx_seq_one_letter_code
_entity_poly.pdbx_strand_id
1 'polypeptide(L)'
;MEEKKFCPYCGERLKGQERFCGKCGKRITPISEISPQHSKKIRHTGMIKIFVVLIILVICGWLAFLIYTHTGQKQILGSWLMLDEDGEYAGYGMTFYEDGRILDTASGLTGDYVIDDGKIMVSYDDGWEVERYVFEYELERDTLTLNLEGSDDEFTLVKENNSL
;
A
#
# COMPACT_ATOMS: atom_id res chain seq x y z
N MET A 1 40.72 -38.74 -60.73
CA MET A 1 39.31 -38.45 -61.04
C MET A 1 38.98 -37.11 -60.40
N GLU A 2 38.67 -36.09 -61.20
CA GLU A 2 38.42 -34.73 -60.70
C GLU A 2 36.97 -34.64 -60.18
N GLU A 3 36.80 -34.40 -58.88
CA GLU A 3 35.50 -34.31 -58.23
C GLU A 3 34.77 -33.03 -58.69
N LYS A 4 33.76 -33.19 -59.56
CA LYS A 4 32.96 -32.08 -60.08
C LYS A 4 32.04 -31.58 -58.97
N LYS A 5 32.34 -30.41 -58.41
CA LYS A 5 31.47 -29.74 -57.41
C LYS A 5 30.48 -28.81 -58.11
N PHE A 6 29.28 -28.68 -57.57
CA PHE A 6 28.23 -27.79 -58.06
C PHE A 6 27.88 -26.76 -56.98
N CYS A 7 27.47 -25.56 -57.39
CA CYS A 7 27.03 -24.51 -56.49
C CYS A 7 25.71 -24.92 -55.80
N PRO A 8 25.63 -24.93 -54.46
CA PRO A 8 24.40 -25.31 -53.75
C PRO A 8 23.27 -24.27 -53.92
N TYR A 9 23.57 -23.07 -54.42
CA TYR A 9 22.59 -21.99 -54.56
C TYR A 9 22.00 -21.83 -55.96
N CYS A 10 22.71 -22.26 -57.01
CA CYS A 10 22.26 -22.07 -58.40
C CYS A 10 22.52 -23.26 -59.33
N GLY A 11 23.16 -24.33 -58.84
CA GLY A 11 23.44 -25.54 -59.62
C GLY A 11 24.57 -25.42 -60.64
N GLU A 12 25.29 -24.29 -60.69
CA GLU A 12 26.39 -24.10 -61.65
C GLU A 12 27.60 -24.98 -61.32
N ARG A 13 28.31 -25.48 -62.34
CA ARG A 13 29.49 -26.32 -62.15
C ARG A 13 30.68 -25.46 -61.70
N LEU A 14 31.27 -25.83 -60.58
CA LEU A 14 32.41 -25.14 -59.99
C LEU A 14 33.70 -25.69 -60.58
N LYS A 15 34.61 -24.79 -60.95
CA LYS A 15 35.95 -25.14 -61.43
C LYS A 15 36.89 -25.15 -60.22
N GLY A 16 36.93 -26.25 -59.48
CA GLY A 16 37.88 -26.43 -58.37
C GLY A 16 37.51 -25.72 -57.07
N GLN A 17 38.51 -25.11 -56.41
CA GLN A 17 38.42 -24.53 -55.05
C GLN A 17 37.98 -23.05 -55.05
N GLU A 18 37.05 -22.67 -55.92
CA GLU A 18 36.56 -21.30 -56.01
C GLU A 18 35.80 -20.90 -54.73
N ARG A 19 36.19 -19.78 -54.12
CA ARG A 19 35.53 -19.25 -52.90
C ARG A 19 34.16 -18.63 -53.19
N PHE A 20 33.87 -18.32 -54.46
CA PHE A 20 32.65 -17.66 -54.91
C PHE A 20 32.19 -18.26 -56.24
N CYS A 21 30.88 -18.33 -56.46
CA CYS A 21 30.33 -18.80 -57.72
C CYS A 21 30.38 -17.70 -58.78
N GLY A 22 31.04 -17.95 -59.92
CA GLY A 22 31.14 -16.99 -61.03
C GLY A 22 29.80 -16.60 -61.66
N LYS A 23 28.73 -17.40 -61.46
CA LYS A 23 27.39 -17.12 -62.01
C LYS A 23 26.47 -16.35 -61.07
N CYS A 24 26.37 -16.76 -59.80
CA CYS A 24 25.44 -16.13 -58.85
C CYS A 24 26.12 -15.19 -57.84
N GLY A 25 27.46 -15.10 -57.87
CA GLY A 25 28.25 -14.25 -56.98
C GLY A 25 28.30 -14.71 -55.52
N LYS A 26 27.53 -15.73 -55.12
CA LYS A 26 27.47 -16.20 -53.73
C LYS A 26 28.75 -16.95 -53.32
N ARG A 27 29.15 -16.75 -52.07
CA ARG A 27 30.29 -17.43 -51.45
C ARG A 27 30.00 -18.92 -51.27
N ILE A 28 30.98 -19.75 -51.58
CA ILE A 28 30.91 -21.20 -51.49
C ILE A 28 31.64 -21.60 -50.22
N THR A 29 30.89 -21.76 -49.13
CA THR A 29 31.45 -22.21 -47.85
C THR A 29 31.52 -23.74 -47.87
N PRO A 30 32.70 -24.36 -47.74
CA PRO A 30 32.79 -25.82 -47.64
C PRO A 30 32.03 -26.29 -46.40
N ILE A 31 31.18 -27.30 -46.57
CA ILE A 31 30.28 -27.88 -45.56
C ILE A 31 31.10 -28.75 -44.58
N SER A 32 32.12 -28.18 -43.94
CA SER A 32 32.93 -28.87 -42.93
C SER A 32 32.64 -28.39 -41.50
N GLU A 33 31.85 -27.33 -41.32
CA GLU A 33 31.57 -26.79 -39.99
C GLU A 33 30.15 -26.22 -39.93
N ILE A 34 29.15 -27.09 -40.04
CA ILE A 34 27.81 -26.77 -39.53
C ILE A 34 27.72 -27.43 -38.16
N SER A 35 28.38 -26.81 -37.18
CA SER A 35 28.06 -27.03 -35.78
C SER A 35 26.64 -26.49 -35.55
N PRO A 36 25.72 -27.26 -34.96
CA PRO A 36 24.35 -26.81 -34.75
C PRO A 36 24.35 -25.57 -33.85
N GLN A 37 23.92 -24.43 -34.39
CA GLN A 37 23.69 -23.21 -33.61
C GLN A 37 22.62 -23.49 -32.56
N HIS A 38 23.08 -23.67 -31.34
CA HIS A 38 22.31 -23.64 -30.11
C HIS A 38 21.58 -22.30 -29.99
N SER A 39 20.28 -22.28 -30.32
CA SER A 39 19.38 -21.18 -29.95
C SER A 39 19.45 -21.00 -28.43
N LYS A 40 20.07 -19.92 -27.97
CA LYS A 40 20.07 -19.56 -26.54
C LYS A 40 18.63 -19.21 -26.15
N LYS A 41 17.90 -20.21 -25.64
CA LYS A 41 16.59 -20.03 -25.01
C LYS A 41 16.83 -19.20 -23.74
N ILE A 42 16.43 -17.92 -23.76
CA ILE A 42 16.53 -17.01 -22.62
C ILE A 42 15.70 -17.63 -21.48
N ARG A 43 16.39 -18.10 -20.44
CA ARG A 43 15.82 -18.78 -19.28
C ARG A 43 15.23 -17.72 -18.34
N HIS A 44 13.99 -17.29 -18.60
CA HIS A 44 13.29 -16.29 -17.78
C HIS A 44 12.71 -16.84 -16.46
N THR A 45 13.02 -18.09 -16.10
CA THR A 45 12.37 -18.83 -14.99
C THR A 45 12.96 -18.54 -13.60
N GLY A 46 14.14 -17.92 -13.53
CA GLY A 46 14.78 -17.53 -12.26
C GLY A 46 14.41 -16.11 -11.80
N MET A 47 14.42 -15.14 -12.72
CA MET A 47 14.09 -13.75 -12.40
C MET A 47 12.62 -13.54 -12.04
N ILE A 48 11.70 -14.33 -12.60
CA ILE A 48 10.27 -14.23 -12.28
C ILE A 48 10.01 -14.54 -10.80
N LYS A 49 10.71 -15.53 -10.21
CA LYS A 49 10.52 -15.86 -8.79
C LYS A 49 10.96 -14.73 -7.86
N ILE A 50 12.07 -14.07 -8.19
CA ILE A 50 12.58 -12.91 -7.42
C ILE A 50 11.60 -11.74 -7.54
N PHE A 51 11.09 -11.48 -8.75
CA PHE A 51 10.12 -10.43 -8.99
C PHE A 51 8.81 -10.69 -8.24
N VAL A 52 8.33 -11.94 -8.21
CA VAL A 52 7.15 -12.36 -7.45
C VAL A 52 7.37 -12.16 -5.95
N VAL A 53 8.52 -12.55 -5.41
CA VAL A 53 8.83 -12.34 -3.97
C VAL A 53 8.88 -10.85 -3.63
N LEU A 54 9.51 -10.01 -4.47
CA LEU A 54 9.55 -8.57 -4.26
C LEU A 54 8.14 -7.94 -4.31
N ILE A 55 7.31 -8.34 -5.27
CA ILE A 55 5.92 -7.88 -5.36
C ILE A 55 5.13 -8.29 -4.11
N ILE A 56 5.29 -9.52 -3.63
CA ILE A 56 4.61 -9.98 -2.40
C ILE A 56 5.05 -9.13 -1.20
N LEU A 57 6.35 -8.85 -1.03
CA LEU A 57 6.83 -8.01 0.07
C LEU A 57 6.29 -6.58 -0.01
N VAL A 58 6.23 -6.00 -1.21
CA VAL A 58 5.63 -4.67 -1.43
C VAL A 58 4.15 -4.68 -1.10
N ILE A 59 3.40 -5.70 -1.54
CA ILE A 59 1.97 -5.85 -1.23
C ILE A 59 1.76 -6.04 0.27
N CYS A 60 2.54 -6.89 0.94
CA CYS A 60 2.44 -7.09 2.39
C CYS A 60 2.77 -5.81 3.17
N GLY A 61 3.78 -5.05 2.76
CA GLY A 61 4.12 -3.76 3.35
C GLY A 61 3.01 -2.73 3.15
N TRP A 62 2.44 -2.67 1.94
CA TRP A 62 1.32 -1.79 1.63
C TRP A 62 0.05 -2.16 2.39
N LEU A 63 -0.28 -3.45 2.51
CA LEU A 63 -1.38 -3.94 3.32
C LEU A 63 -1.18 -3.62 4.81
N ALA A 64 0.03 -3.79 5.34
CA ALA A 64 0.35 -3.43 6.72
C ALA A 64 0.18 -1.91 6.96
N PHE A 65 0.59 -1.08 5.99
CA PHE A 65 0.38 0.37 6.04
C PHE A 65 -1.10 0.74 5.99
N LEU A 66 -1.90 0.11 5.12
CA LEU A 66 -3.35 0.31 5.08
C LEU A 66 -4.02 -0.12 6.38
N ILE A 67 -3.63 -1.27 6.94
CA ILE A 67 -4.12 -1.72 8.25
C ILE A 67 -3.76 -0.70 9.32
N TYR A 68 -2.50 -0.23 9.36
CA TYR A 68 -2.05 0.78 10.31
C TYR A 68 -2.91 2.06 10.26
N THR A 69 -3.17 2.60 9.07
CA THR A 69 -4.01 3.79 8.88
C THR A 69 -5.49 3.56 9.25
N HIS A 70 -6.05 2.38 8.99
CA HIS A 70 -7.44 2.07 9.32
C HIS A 70 -7.70 1.71 10.80
N THR A 71 -6.67 1.41 11.58
CA THR A 71 -6.86 0.90 12.95
C THR A 71 -7.20 2.02 13.95
N GLY A 72 -6.82 3.27 13.67
CA GLY A 72 -6.96 4.40 14.62
C GLY A 72 -8.40 4.74 15.00
N GLN A 73 -9.33 4.75 14.04
CA GLN A 73 -10.73 5.16 14.31
C GLN A 73 -11.50 4.17 15.19
N LYS A 74 -11.18 2.86 15.16
CA LYS A 74 -11.93 1.85 15.92
C LYS A 74 -11.67 1.91 17.42
N GLN A 75 -10.57 2.53 17.85
CA GLN A 75 -10.13 2.47 19.25
C GLN A 75 -10.86 3.49 20.13
N ILE A 76 -11.31 4.61 19.56
CA ILE A 76 -12.03 5.66 20.30
C ILE A 76 -13.52 5.35 20.50
N LEU A 77 -14.05 4.32 19.86
CA LEU A 77 -15.47 3.96 19.99
C LEU A 77 -15.81 3.53 21.42
N GLY A 78 -17.00 3.95 21.87
CA GLY A 78 -17.54 3.66 23.20
C GLY A 78 -17.66 4.89 24.09
N SER A 79 -17.94 4.64 25.37
CA SER A 79 -18.08 5.65 26.41
C SER A 79 -16.75 5.93 27.11
N TRP A 80 -16.52 7.21 27.38
CA TRP A 80 -15.34 7.75 28.02
C TRP A 80 -15.77 8.67 29.15
N LEU A 81 -15.24 8.45 30.35
CA LEU A 81 -15.55 9.22 31.55
C LEU A 81 -14.48 10.28 31.74
N MET A 82 -14.88 11.53 31.90
CA MET A 82 -13.95 12.63 32.13
C MET A 82 -13.38 12.57 33.55
N LEU A 83 -12.08 12.83 33.67
CA LEU A 83 -11.41 13.04 34.94
C LEU A 83 -11.30 14.53 35.24
N ASP A 84 -11.39 14.90 36.51
CA ASP A 84 -11.09 16.26 36.97
C ASP A 84 -9.57 16.50 37.15
N GLU A 85 -9.20 17.69 37.61
CA GLU A 85 -7.79 18.09 37.82
C GLU A 85 -7.05 17.20 38.83
N ASP A 86 -7.78 16.56 39.76
CA ASP A 86 -7.24 15.65 40.76
C ASP A 86 -7.19 14.20 40.26
N GLY A 87 -7.69 13.94 39.04
CA GLY A 87 -7.76 12.62 38.43
C GLY A 87 -8.94 11.77 38.92
N GLU A 88 -9.94 12.38 39.58
CA GLU A 88 -11.17 11.71 39.99
C GLU A 88 -12.25 11.81 38.91
N TYR A 89 -13.25 10.93 38.97
CA TYR A 89 -14.34 10.94 37.99
C TYR A 89 -15.20 12.19 38.14
N ALA A 90 -15.26 13.01 37.08
CA ALA A 90 -16.04 14.23 37.06
C ALA A 90 -17.57 13.98 37.01
N GLY A 91 -18.00 12.73 36.79
CA GLY A 91 -19.40 12.32 36.75
C GLY A 91 -20.09 12.55 35.39
N TYR A 92 -19.32 12.94 34.38
CA TYR A 92 -19.74 13.10 33.00
C TYR A 92 -18.60 12.67 32.08
N GLY A 93 -18.80 12.79 30.77
CA GLY A 93 -17.95 12.19 29.75
C GLY A 93 -18.58 12.23 28.37
N MET A 94 -18.03 11.46 27.44
CA MET A 94 -18.42 11.46 26.03
C MET A 94 -18.60 10.04 25.52
N THR A 95 -19.57 9.82 24.62
CA THR A 95 -19.75 8.54 23.92
C THR A 95 -19.59 8.74 22.43
N PHE A 96 -18.64 8.03 21.81
CA PHE A 96 -18.41 8.04 20.36
C PHE A 96 -19.05 6.81 19.71
N TYR A 97 -19.89 7.06 18.70
CA TYR A 97 -20.62 6.02 17.96
C TYR A 97 -20.00 5.73 16.59
N GLU A 98 -20.07 4.48 16.14
CA GLU A 98 -19.49 4.04 14.85
C GLU A 98 -20.07 4.79 13.63
N ASP A 99 -21.27 5.34 13.74
CA ASP A 99 -21.92 6.11 12.69
C ASP A 99 -21.49 7.58 12.63
N GLY A 100 -20.51 7.99 13.44
CA GLY A 100 -20.00 9.36 13.46
C GLY A 100 -20.78 10.29 14.39
N ARG A 101 -21.69 9.79 15.21
CA ARG A 101 -22.36 10.60 16.24
C ARG A 101 -21.58 10.63 17.54
N ILE A 102 -21.72 11.70 18.30
CA ILE A 102 -21.16 11.85 19.64
C ILE A 102 -22.26 12.27 20.62
N LEU A 103 -22.23 11.72 21.83
CA LEU A 103 -23.05 12.19 22.96
C LEU A 103 -22.13 12.80 24.00
N ASP A 104 -22.32 14.07 24.29
CA ASP A 104 -21.77 14.70 25.49
C ASP A 104 -22.73 14.46 26.65
N THR A 105 -22.28 13.72 27.65
CA THR A 105 -23.12 13.35 28.79
C THR A 105 -23.23 14.46 29.84
N ALA A 106 -22.36 15.49 29.79
CA ALA A 106 -22.46 16.65 30.66
C ALA A 106 -23.64 17.53 30.24
N SER A 107 -23.74 17.82 28.95
CA SER A 107 -24.80 18.65 28.37
C SER A 107 -26.04 17.85 27.96
N GLY A 108 -25.89 16.54 27.71
CA GLY A 108 -26.91 15.69 27.09
C GLY A 108 -27.08 15.95 25.59
N LEU A 109 -26.22 16.78 24.98
CA LEU A 109 -26.28 17.11 23.57
C LEU A 109 -25.70 15.99 22.73
N THR A 110 -26.37 15.72 21.60
CA THR A 110 -25.86 14.85 20.55
C THR A 110 -25.32 15.71 19.43
N GLY A 111 -24.11 15.42 18.98
CA GLY A 111 -23.48 16.05 17.83
C GLY A 111 -22.96 15.00 16.84
N ASP A 112 -22.20 15.49 15.87
CA ASP A 112 -21.45 14.68 14.93
C ASP A 112 -19.95 14.85 15.19
N TYR A 113 -19.17 13.81 14.89
CA TYR A 113 -17.72 13.88 14.94
C TYR A 113 -17.07 13.24 13.72
N VAL A 114 -15.90 13.77 13.36
CA VAL A 114 -15.05 13.25 12.29
C VAL A 114 -13.62 13.18 12.81
N ILE A 115 -12.93 12.07 12.53
CA ILE A 115 -11.50 11.94 12.80
C ILE A 115 -10.75 12.11 11.49
N ASP A 116 -9.83 13.06 11.45
CA ASP A 116 -8.92 13.28 10.32
C ASP A 116 -7.55 13.70 10.83
N ASP A 117 -6.49 13.11 10.27
CA ASP A 117 -5.08 13.43 10.57
C ASP A 117 -4.73 13.59 12.07
N GLY A 118 -5.19 12.67 12.92
CA GLY A 118 -4.91 12.72 14.37
C GLY A 118 -5.70 13.79 15.14
N LYS A 119 -6.72 14.37 14.50
CA LYS A 119 -7.64 15.33 15.11
C LYS A 119 -9.06 14.80 15.15
N ILE A 120 -9.79 15.11 16.21
CA ILE A 120 -11.23 14.88 16.35
C ILE A 120 -11.94 16.21 16.18
N MET A 121 -12.75 16.33 15.13
CA MET A 121 -13.62 17.48 14.90
C MET A 121 -15.01 17.14 15.41
N VAL A 122 -15.51 17.86 16.40
CA VAL A 122 -16.85 17.71 16.97
C VAL A 122 -17.71 18.87 16.51
N SER A 123 -18.94 18.59 16.06
CA SER A 123 -19.93 19.58 15.66
C SER A 123 -21.22 19.39 16.44
N TYR A 124 -21.73 20.46 17.05
CA TYR A 124 -23.06 20.50 17.66
C TYR A 124 -23.94 21.47 16.87
N ASP A 125 -25.11 21.01 16.45
CA ASP A 125 -26.12 21.82 15.76
C ASP A 125 -27.33 21.97 16.67
N ASP A 126 -27.55 23.19 17.17
CA ASP A 126 -28.68 23.52 18.04
C ASP A 126 -29.90 24.07 17.26
N GLY A 127 -29.82 24.09 15.93
CA GLY A 127 -30.83 24.63 15.02
C GLY A 127 -30.67 26.12 14.69
N TRP A 128 -29.74 26.82 15.32
CA TRP A 128 -29.43 28.23 15.06
C TRP A 128 -28.01 28.42 14.55
N GLU A 129 -27.06 27.73 15.16
CA GLU A 129 -25.65 27.76 14.78
C GLU A 129 -25.02 26.36 14.89
N VAL A 130 -23.98 26.14 14.10
CA VAL A 130 -23.16 24.91 14.20
C VAL A 130 -21.86 25.27 14.87
N GLU A 131 -21.75 24.92 16.16
CA GLU A 131 -20.52 25.03 16.92
C GLU A 131 -19.56 23.91 16.53
N ARG A 132 -18.28 24.25 16.32
CA ARG A 132 -17.25 23.27 15.95
C ARG A 132 -16.05 23.38 16.87
N TYR A 133 -15.64 22.23 17.39
CA TYR A 133 -14.46 22.07 18.23
C TYR A 133 -13.50 21.12 17.54
N VAL A 134 -12.21 21.46 17.51
CA VAL A 134 -11.16 20.62 16.94
C VAL A 134 -10.21 20.23 18.06
N PHE A 135 -10.06 18.93 18.28
CA PHE A 135 -9.18 18.40 19.32
C PHE A 135 -8.03 17.64 18.68
N GLU A 136 -6.80 17.96 19.05
CA GLU A 136 -5.70 17.01 18.90
C GLU A 136 -5.87 15.94 19.97
N TYR A 137 -5.74 14.67 19.60
CA TYR A 137 -5.98 13.57 20.54
C TYR A 137 -4.79 12.62 20.66
N GLU A 138 -4.56 12.16 21.87
CA GLU A 138 -3.65 11.07 22.17
C GLU A 138 -4.42 9.92 22.83
N LEU A 139 -4.17 8.70 22.36
CA LEU A 139 -4.87 7.52 22.82
C LEU A 139 -3.89 6.49 23.36
N GLU A 140 -3.87 6.34 24.68
CA GLU A 140 -3.04 5.37 25.38
C GLU A 140 -3.92 4.30 26.05
N ARG A 141 -4.16 3.21 25.33
CA ARG A 141 -4.99 2.07 25.77
C ARG A 141 -6.43 2.50 26.11
N ASP A 142 -6.68 2.80 27.38
CA ASP A 142 -7.96 3.15 27.96
C ASP A 142 -7.99 4.60 28.45
N THR A 143 -6.99 5.40 28.11
CA THR A 143 -6.93 6.85 28.38
C THR A 143 -6.94 7.61 27.06
N LEU A 144 -7.88 8.54 26.93
CA LEU A 144 -8.02 9.46 25.82
C LEU A 144 -7.75 10.88 26.34
N THR A 145 -6.73 11.52 25.81
CA THR A 145 -6.41 12.92 26.10
C THR A 145 -6.83 13.78 24.91
N LEU A 146 -7.61 14.83 25.14
CA LEU A 146 -8.09 15.77 24.14
C LEU A 146 -7.52 17.16 24.41
N ASN A 147 -6.80 17.72 23.45
CA ASN A 147 -6.25 19.06 23.51
C ASN A 147 -7.03 19.96 22.54
N LEU A 148 -7.72 20.96 23.06
CA LEU A 148 -8.55 21.83 22.23
C LEU A 148 -7.70 22.83 21.44
N GLU A 149 -7.80 22.78 20.10
CA GLU A 149 -7.02 23.62 19.20
C GLU A 149 -7.31 25.10 19.41
N GLY A 150 -6.24 25.89 19.63
CA GLY A 150 -6.34 27.32 19.89
C GLY A 150 -6.64 27.68 21.36
N SER A 151 -6.58 26.70 22.27
CA SER A 151 -6.66 26.90 23.72
C SER A 151 -5.54 26.13 24.43
N ASP A 152 -5.34 26.40 25.71
CA ASP A 152 -4.49 25.61 26.59
C ASP A 152 -5.31 24.53 27.34
N ASP A 153 -6.57 24.29 26.93
CA ASP A 153 -7.48 23.36 27.60
C ASP A 153 -7.17 21.92 27.18
N GLU A 154 -6.89 21.08 28.19
CA GLU A 154 -6.66 19.65 28.07
C GLU A 154 -7.73 18.89 28.86
N PHE A 155 -8.32 17.87 28.24
CA PHE A 155 -9.31 17.00 28.86
C PHE A 155 -8.79 15.57 28.87
N THR A 156 -8.75 14.95 30.06
CA THR A 156 -8.41 13.54 30.19
C THR A 156 -9.67 12.73 30.41
N LEU A 157 -9.86 11.70 29.59
CA LEU A 157 -10.97 10.77 29.70
C LEU A 157 -10.46 9.34 29.81
N VAL A 158 -11.15 8.53 30.61
CA VAL A 158 -10.85 7.09 30.74
C VAL A 158 -12.00 6.26 30.20
N LYS A 159 -11.66 5.15 29.55
CA LYS A 159 -12.65 4.27 28.93
C LYS A 159 -13.57 3.69 29.98
N GLU A 160 -14.87 3.81 29.76
CA GLU A 160 -15.87 3.17 30.60
C GLU A 160 -15.78 1.65 30.38
N ASN A 161 -14.99 0.99 31.22
CA ASN A 161 -14.96 -0.45 31.25
C ASN A 161 -16.28 -0.92 31.85
N ASN A 162 -17.17 -1.49 31.01
CA ASN A 162 -18.37 -2.22 31.44
C ASN A 162 -17.97 -3.39 32.37
N SER A 163 -17.67 -3.08 33.61
CA SER A 163 -17.42 -4.00 34.71
C SER A 163 -18.65 -3.93 35.60
N LEU A 164 -19.76 -4.49 35.10
CA LEU A 164 -20.87 -4.94 35.94
C LEU A 164 -20.60 -6.40 36.34
#